data_AF-A0A8T9CCE9-F1
#
_entry.id   AF-A0A8T9CCE9-F1
#
_cell.length_a   1.000
_cell.length_b   1.000
_cell.length_c   1.000
_cell.angle_alpha   90.00
_cell.angle_beta   90.00
_cell.angle_gamma   90.00
#
_symmetry.space_group_name_H-M   'P 1'
#
loop_
_entity.id
_entity.type
_entity.pdbx_description
1 polymer ?
#
loop_
_entity_poly.entity_id
_entity_poly.type
_entity_poly.pdbx_seq_one_letter_code
_entity_poly.pdbx_strand_id
1 'polypeptide(L)'
;MKFQSTAVLVTQPTETEKPASLNFHVTERHSSIDSEDWKLPKVEEVPASPEDRTSNMTCPHAQQESFIKASCPVLTSTGCTPEFCASGRMIRPLEPRVGENRPIAEIKTEAEAFLREMCEHGLLTTQQLEHRLQAVLTEIEAGAVDAAVWVDSTTDVGEMDRVKVDGVSSNGWAQTRDELEWGVRVAWRNSRKCIMRAHFGDLRLVDLRQVTTSRGILDAVIENIHAVYNGGRILPSG
;
A
#
# COMPACT_ATOMS: atom_id res chain seq x y z
N MET A 1 27.90 0.94 -54.25
CA MET A 1 26.49 0.73 -53.85
C MET A 1 25.89 2.09 -53.51
N LYS A 2 24.91 2.57 -54.29
CA LYS A 2 24.31 3.89 -54.14
C LYS A 2 23.16 3.82 -53.13
N PHE A 3 23.23 4.60 -52.07
CA PHE A 3 22.10 4.85 -51.16
C PHE A 3 21.13 5.82 -51.85
N GLN A 4 19.89 5.39 -52.10
CA GLN A 4 18.79 6.28 -52.43
C GLN A 4 17.97 6.53 -51.17
N SER A 5 17.93 7.79 -50.75
CA SER A 5 17.13 8.30 -49.64
C SER A 5 15.72 8.58 -50.14
N THR A 6 14.73 7.79 -49.73
CA THR A 6 13.32 8.05 -50.01
C THR A 6 12.76 8.93 -48.89
N ALA A 7 12.47 10.20 -49.21
CA ALA A 7 11.75 11.10 -48.32
C ALA A 7 10.26 10.74 -48.34
N VAL A 8 9.71 10.36 -47.19
CA VAL A 8 8.26 10.18 -47.00
C VAL A 8 7.71 11.52 -46.49
N LEU A 9 6.94 12.19 -47.33
CA LEU A 9 6.15 13.37 -46.99
C LEU A 9 5.06 12.97 -45.99
N VAL A 10 5.18 13.44 -44.74
CA VAL A 10 4.14 13.34 -43.73
C VAL A 10 3.12 14.45 -44.00
N THR A 11 1.95 14.09 -44.53
CA THR A 11 0.80 14.98 -44.61
C THR A 11 0.16 15.11 -43.23
N GLN A 12 0.03 16.35 -42.74
CA GLN A 12 -0.70 16.66 -41.51
C GLN A 12 -2.22 16.43 -41.70
N PRO A 13 -2.94 15.84 -40.73
CA PRO A 13 -4.40 15.93 -40.70
C PRO A 13 -4.83 17.27 -40.11
N THR A 14 -5.73 17.92 -40.83
CA THR A 14 -6.47 19.13 -40.50
C THR A 14 -7.53 18.89 -39.43
N GLU A 15 -7.57 19.81 -38.46
CA GLU A 15 -8.70 20.31 -37.66
C GLU A 15 -9.79 19.39 -37.06
N THR A 16 -9.94 19.63 -35.74
CA THR A 16 -11.20 19.72 -34.97
C THR A 16 -12.01 18.46 -34.68
N GLU A 17 -11.69 17.80 -33.56
CA GLU A 17 -12.72 17.35 -32.62
C GLU A 17 -12.23 17.60 -31.18
N LYS A 18 -13.02 18.38 -30.43
CA LYS A 18 -12.81 18.67 -29.02
C LYS A 18 -13.13 17.38 -28.24
N PRO A 19 -12.19 16.77 -27.50
CA PRO A 19 -12.52 15.56 -26.74
C PRO A 19 -13.58 15.89 -25.70
N ALA A 20 -14.58 15.01 -25.60
CA ALA A 20 -15.66 15.11 -24.64
C ALA A 20 -15.07 15.29 -23.23
N SER A 21 -15.54 16.31 -22.52
CA SER A 21 -15.21 16.52 -21.12
C SER A 21 -15.58 15.27 -20.33
N LEU A 22 -14.58 14.54 -19.83
CA LEU A 22 -14.79 13.50 -18.84
C LEU A 22 -15.28 14.20 -17.57
N ASN A 23 -16.60 14.20 -17.37
CA ASN A 23 -17.19 14.71 -16.14
C ASN A 23 -16.91 13.70 -15.03
N PHE A 24 -15.78 13.84 -14.35
CA PHE A 24 -15.52 13.15 -13.11
C PHE A 24 -16.54 13.62 -12.09
N HIS A 25 -17.42 12.72 -11.66
CA HIS A 25 -18.29 12.97 -10.52
C HIS A 25 -17.42 13.04 -9.26
N VAL A 26 -16.97 14.25 -8.93
CA VAL A 26 -16.39 14.58 -7.63
C VAL A 26 -17.55 14.65 -6.65
N THR A 27 -17.87 13.53 -6.02
CA THR A 27 -18.81 13.54 -4.89
C THR A 27 -18.07 14.05 -3.66
N GLU A 28 -18.22 15.34 -3.37
CA GLU A 28 -17.83 15.92 -2.09
C GLU A 28 -18.76 15.38 -0.99
N ARG A 29 -18.37 14.28 -0.34
CA ARG A 29 -18.84 14.01 1.02
C ARG A 29 -17.83 14.61 1.98
N HIS A 30 -18.13 15.81 2.46
CA HIS A 30 -17.53 16.31 3.70
C HIS A 30 -18.06 15.45 4.85
N SER A 31 -17.44 14.29 5.11
CA SER A 31 -17.48 13.69 6.44
C SER A 31 -16.41 14.41 7.26
N SER A 32 -16.84 15.26 8.20
CA SER A 32 -15.95 15.80 9.23
C SER A 32 -15.44 14.62 10.05
N ILE A 33 -14.29 14.07 9.67
CA ILE A 33 -13.52 13.20 10.53
C ILE A 33 -12.66 14.16 11.34
N ASP A 34 -13.12 14.44 12.55
CA ASP A 34 -12.43 15.34 13.45
C ASP A 34 -11.03 14.81 13.74
N SER A 35 -10.05 15.71 13.77
CA SER A 35 -8.61 15.47 14.05
C SER A 35 -8.32 14.77 15.39
N GLU A 36 -9.33 14.37 16.15
CA GLU A 36 -9.21 13.76 17.48
C GLU A 36 -9.38 12.23 17.44
N ASP A 37 -9.88 11.66 16.34
CA ASP A 37 -10.27 10.25 16.23
C ASP A 37 -9.09 9.27 16.10
N TRP A 38 -7.87 9.78 15.93
CA TRP A 38 -6.65 8.99 15.73
C TRP A 38 -5.70 8.99 16.94
N LYS A 39 -6.15 9.51 18.10
CA LYS A 39 -5.35 9.43 19.32
C LYS A 39 -5.15 7.96 19.70
N LEU A 40 -3.89 7.50 19.65
CA LEU A 40 -3.49 6.20 20.20
C LEU A 40 -4.05 6.09 21.63
N PRO A 41 -4.65 4.95 22.01
CA PRO A 41 -5.10 4.76 23.38
C PRO A 41 -3.93 5.00 24.32
N LYS A 42 -4.14 5.84 25.33
CA LYS A 42 -3.15 6.04 26.39
C LYS A 42 -2.94 4.69 27.05
N VAL A 43 -1.73 4.15 26.93
CA VAL A 43 -1.30 2.97 27.69
C VAL A 43 -1.36 3.38 29.16
N GLU A 44 -2.32 2.85 29.90
CA GLU A 44 -2.42 3.06 31.33
C GLU A 44 -1.25 2.32 31.97
N GLU A 45 -0.33 3.05 32.59
CA GLU A 45 0.81 2.48 33.30
C GLU A 45 0.29 1.67 34.49
N VAL A 46 0.28 0.35 34.36
CA VAL A 46 -0.04 -0.55 35.47
C VAL A 46 1.11 -0.48 36.47
N PRO A 47 0.89 -0.05 37.72
CA PRO A 47 1.97 0.00 38.71
C PRO A 47 2.43 -1.43 39.01
N ALA A 48 3.73 -1.67 38.83
CA ALA A 48 4.35 -2.96 39.10
C ALA A 48 4.15 -3.34 40.58
N SER A 49 3.44 -4.44 40.81
CA SER A 49 3.28 -5.06 42.13
C SER A 49 4.63 -5.52 42.69
N PRO A 50 4.93 -5.38 43.99
CA PRO A 50 6.27 -5.65 44.54
C PRO A 50 6.65 -7.13 44.65
N GLU A 51 5.74 -8.07 44.39
CA GLU A 51 5.88 -9.46 44.84
C GLU A 51 6.34 -10.48 43.78
N ASP A 52 6.60 -10.07 42.54
CA ASP A 52 7.00 -11.01 41.48
C ASP A 52 8.50 -10.90 41.15
N ARG A 53 9.36 -11.33 42.09
CA ARG A 53 10.83 -11.28 41.93
C ARG A 53 11.49 -12.62 41.61
N THR A 54 10.72 -13.66 41.31
CA THR A 54 11.28 -14.96 40.93
C THR A 54 10.45 -15.67 39.85
N SER A 55 10.61 -15.28 38.59
CA SER A 55 10.80 -16.17 37.42
C SER A 55 10.56 -15.41 36.11
N ASN A 56 11.41 -15.67 35.12
CA ASN A 56 11.41 -15.10 33.76
C ASN A 56 11.67 -13.58 33.63
N MET A 57 12.93 -13.18 33.77
CA MET A 57 13.42 -11.94 33.16
C MET A 57 13.52 -12.12 31.64
N THR A 58 12.39 -12.06 30.95
CA THR A 58 12.37 -11.85 29.50
C THR A 58 12.93 -10.45 29.24
N CYS A 59 13.92 -10.33 28.35
CA CYS A 59 14.49 -9.03 27.99
C CYS A 59 13.37 -8.05 27.61
N PRO A 60 13.35 -6.80 28.12
CA PRO A 60 12.33 -5.81 27.77
C PRO A 60 12.12 -5.64 26.26
N HIS A 61 13.20 -5.79 25.48
CA HIS A 61 13.15 -5.78 24.02
C HIS A 61 12.39 -6.99 23.43
N ALA A 62 12.64 -8.19 23.95
CA ALA A 62 11.93 -9.40 23.51
C ALA A 62 10.44 -9.33 23.87
N GLN A 63 10.12 -8.76 25.02
CA GLN A 63 8.74 -8.49 25.42
C GLN A 63 8.08 -7.45 24.49
N GLN A 64 8.77 -6.35 24.16
CA GLN A 64 8.27 -5.35 23.22
C GLN A 64 8.05 -5.91 21.81
N GLU A 65 8.98 -6.72 21.29
CA GLU A 65 8.80 -7.40 20.01
C GLU A 65 7.57 -8.31 20.00
N SER A 66 7.33 -9.05 21.08
CA SER A 66 6.16 -9.92 21.19
C SER A 66 4.86 -9.13 21.15
N PHE A 67 4.81 -7.96 21.81
CA PHE A 67 3.65 -7.06 21.74
C PHE A 67 3.43 -6.51 20.33
N ILE A 68 4.49 -6.03 19.66
CA ILE A 68 4.38 -5.51 18.29
C ILE A 68 3.88 -6.60 17.35
N LYS A 69 4.43 -7.82 17.43
CA LYS A 69 3.99 -8.95 16.60
C LYS A 69 2.54 -9.37 16.88
N ALA A 70 2.08 -9.23 18.13
CA ALA A 70 0.69 -9.53 18.49
C ALA A 70 -0.28 -8.44 17.99
N SER A 71 0.11 -7.17 18.04
CA SER A 71 -0.73 -6.04 17.61
C SER A 71 -0.67 -5.74 16.12
N CYS A 72 0.42 -6.11 15.44
CA CYS A 72 0.65 -5.85 14.03
C CYS A 72 1.06 -7.16 13.34
N PRO A 73 0.10 -7.95 12.86
CA PRO A 73 0.39 -9.27 12.27
C PRO A 73 1.21 -9.17 10.97
N VAL A 74 1.17 -8.02 10.30
CA VAL A 74 1.95 -7.74 9.09
C VAL A 74 2.94 -6.61 9.38
N LEU A 75 4.23 -6.94 9.33
CA LEU A 75 5.32 -5.98 9.50
C LEU A 75 6.21 -5.97 8.28
N THR A 76 6.44 -4.78 7.72
CA THR A 76 7.41 -4.63 6.63
C THR A 76 8.82 -4.78 7.16
N SER A 77 9.62 -5.62 6.50
CA SER A 77 11.06 -5.77 6.73
C SER A 77 11.75 -4.40 6.87
N THR A 78 12.72 -4.31 7.78
CA THR A 78 13.59 -3.13 7.90
C THR A 78 14.73 -3.16 6.89
N GLY A 79 14.93 -4.30 6.22
CA GLY A 79 16.07 -4.60 5.37
C GLY A 79 17.39 -4.86 6.13
N CYS A 80 17.36 -4.82 7.46
CA CYS A 80 18.53 -5.09 8.31
C CYS A 80 18.61 -6.58 8.66
N THR A 81 19.82 -7.10 8.82
CA THR A 81 20.09 -8.42 9.41
C THR A 81 20.77 -8.24 10.78
N PRO A 82 20.89 -9.30 11.60
CA PRO A 82 21.64 -9.22 12.86
C PRO A 82 23.09 -8.72 12.70
N GLU A 83 23.69 -8.99 11.54
CA GLU A 83 25.07 -8.65 11.21
C GLU A 83 25.20 -7.30 10.47
N PHE A 84 24.13 -6.82 9.83
CA PHE A 84 24.19 -5.64 8.98
C PHE A 84 22.99 -4.69 9.12
N CYS A 85 23.28 -3.44 9.49
CA CYS A 85 22.28 -2.37 9.53
C CYS A 85 22.18 -1.67 8.16
N ALA A 86 21.04 -1.86 7.48
CA ALA A 86 20.77 -1.26 6.17
C ALA A 86 20.17 0.16 6.25
N SER A 87 19.99 0.74 7.45
CA SER A 87 19.32 2.04 7.65
C SER A 87 19.99 3.21 6.91
N GLY A 88 21.32 3.16 6.72
CA GLY A 88 22.05 4.19 5.97
C GLY A 88 21.96 4.04 4.44
N ARG A 89 21.36 2.96 3.92
CA ARG A 89 21.26 2.74 2.48
C ARG A 89 20.02 3.42 1.91
N MET A 90 20.21 4.12 0.79
CA MET A 90 19.09 4.70 0.03
C MET A 90 18.13 3.61 -0.46
N ILE A 91 18.69 2.49 -0.92
CA ILE A 91 18.00 1.30 -1.41
C ILE A 91 18.34 0.14 -0.48
N ARG A 92 17.33 -0.44 0.16
CA ARG A 92 17.47 -1.60 1.05
C ARG A 92 17.26 -2.89 0.24
N PRO A 93 18.26 -3.78 0.15
CA PRO A 93 18.18 -4.96 -0.73
C PRO A 93 17.07 -5.93 -0.37
N LEU A 94 16.87 -6.18 0.94
CA LEU A 94 15.89 -7.13 1.46
C LEU A 94 14.48 -6.54 1.63
N GLU A 95 14.22 -5.32 1.15
CA GLU A 95 12.85 -4.81 1.12
C GLU A 95 12.09 -5.30 -0.11
N PRO A 96 10.85 -5.80 0.06
CA PRO A 96 9.95 -6.11 -1.05
C PRO A 96 9.76 -4.94 -2.01
N ARG A 97 9.65 -5.24 -3.31
CA ARG A 97 9.43 -4.24 -4.36
C ARG A 97 8.00 -4.29 -4.86
N VAL A 98 7.50 -3.12 -5.23
CA VAL A 98 6.20 -3.01 -5.91
C VAL A 98 6.28 -3.74 -7.25
N GLY A 99 5.25 -4.53 -7.56
CA GLY A 99 5.15 -5.31 -8.80
C GLY A 99 5.77 -6.71 -8.73
N GLU A 100 6.31 -7.11 -7.58
CA GLU A 100 6.76 -8.48 -7.36
C GLU A 100 5.57 -9.42 -7.12
N ASN A 101 5.62 -10.62 -7.71
CA ASN A 101 4.70 -11.69 -7.36
C ASN A 101 5.04 -12.20 -5.95
N ARG A 102 4.04 -12.21 -5.07
CA ARG A 102 4.17 -12.66 -3.68
C ARG A 102 3.41 -13.96 -3.47
N PRO A 103 3.83 -14.82 -2.53
CA PRO A 103 3.09 -16.04 -2.20
C PRO A 103 1.63 -15.73 -1.86
N ILE A 104 0.70 -16.55 -2.37
CA ILE A 104 -0.74 -16.35 -2.12
C ILE A 104 -1.09 -16.35 -0.62
N ALA A 105 -0.32 -17.06 0.21
CA ALA A 105 -0.48 -17.06 1.66
C ALA A 105 -0.24 -15.67 2.26
N GLU A 106 0.83 -14.97 1.86
CA GLU A 106 1.11 -13.61 2.30
C GLU A 106 0.02 -12.63 1.86
N ILE A 107 -0.44 -12.75 0.61
CA ILE A 107 -1.53 -11.91 0.08
C ILE A 107 -2.80 -12.06 0.93
N LYS A 108 -3.16 -13.29 1.34
CA LYS A 108 -4.32 -13.55 2.21
C LYS A 108 -4.15 -12.94 3.60
N THR A 109 -2.98 -13.13 4.21
CA THR A 109 -2.68 -12.55 5.54
C THR A 109 -2.73 -11.02 5.51
N GLU A 110 -2.20 -10.40 4.47
CA GLU A 110 -2.26 -8.95 4.29
C GLU A 110 -3.69 -8.44 4.07
N ALA A 111 -4.49 -9.15 3.27
CA ALA A 111 -5.89 -8.80 3.04
C ALA A 111 -6.71 -8.86 4.33
N GLU A 112 -6.50 -9.89 5.15
CA GLU A 112 -7.14 -10.01 6.46
C GLU A 112 -6.72 -8.88 7.40
N ALA A 113 -5.41 -8.64 7.54
CA ALA A 113 -4.88 -7.57 8.39
C ALA A 113 -5.44 -6.19 7.98
N PHE A 114 -5.52 -5.92 6.68
CA PHE A 114 -6.07 -4.69 6.13
C PHE A 114 -7.55 -4.49 6.49
N LEU A 115 -8.39 -5.52 6.33
CA LEU A 115 -9.82 -5.42 6.66
C LEU A 115 -10.05 -5.32 8.17
N ARG A 116 -9.22 -5.99 8.99
CA ARG A 116 -9.25 -5.84 10.45
C ARG A 116 -8.90 -4.42 10.87
N GLU A 117 -7.86 -3.83 10.29
CA GLU A 117 -7.50 -2.42 10.52
C GLU A 117 -8.69 -1.49 10.18
N MET A 118 -9.38 -1.71 9.06
CA MET A 118 -10.58 -0.94 8.72
C MET A 118 -11.71 -1.10 9.75
N CYS A 119 -11.91 -2.30 10.28
CA CYS A 119 -12.90 -2.56 11.33
C CYS A 119 -12.55 -1.85 12.64
N GLU A 120 -11.28 -1.87 13.04
CA GLU A 120 -10.78 -1.17 14.24
C GLU A 120 -10.95 0.35 14.12
N HIS A 121 -10.81 0.89 12.92
CA HIS A 121 -11.05 2.30 12.61
C HIS A 121 -12.53 2.64 12.32
N GLY A 122 -13.46 1.72 12.59
CA GLY A 122 -14.90 1.97 12.48
C GLY A 122 -15.44 2.12 11.05
N LEU A 123 -14.64 1.79 10.03
CA LEU A 123 -15.07 1.78 8.63
C LEU A 123 -15.89 0.54 8.27
N LEU A 124 -15.76 -0.52 9.07
CA LEU A 124 -16.54 -1.75 8.97
C LEU A 124 -17.04 -2.15 10.35
N THR A 125 -18.24 -2.71 10.42
CA THR A 125 -18.70 -3.45 11.60
C THR A 125 -18.10 -4.86 11.63
N THR A 126 -18.10 -5.51 12.79
CA THR A 126 -17.63 -6.90 12.92
C THR A 126 -18.36 -7.87 12.00
N GLN A 127 -19.66 -7.69 11.80
CA GLN A 127 -20.45 -8.52 10.88
C GLN A 127 -20.06 -8.28 9.42
N GLN A 128 -19.83 -7.02 9.02
CA GLN A 128 -19.37 -6.69 7.68
C GLN A 128 -17.95 -7.20 7.42
N LEU A 129 -17.07 -7.15 8.43
CA LEU A 129 -15.71 -7.69 8.36
C LEU A 129 -15.74 -9.18 8.00
N GLU A 130 -16.52 -9.99 8.73
CA GLU A 130 -16.60 -11.44 8.48
C GLU A 130 -17.07 -11.74 7.05
N HIS A 131 -18.17 -11.11 6.62
CA HIS A 131 -18.70 -11.31 5.28
C HIS A 131 -17.72 -10.81 4.19
N ARG A 132 -17.12 -9.63 4.37
CA ARG A 132 -16.18 -9.06 3.40
C ARG A 132 -14.89 -9.87 3.32
N LEU A 133 -14.36 -10.34 4.45
CA LEU A 133 -13.17 -11.19 4.49
C LEU A 133 -13.40 -12.48 3.71
N GLN A 134 -14.53 -13.15 3.92
CA GLN A 134 -14.85 -14.38 3.18
C GLN A 134 -14.94 -14.14 1.66
N ALA A 135 -15.56 -13.02 1.24
CA ALA A 135 -15.63 -12.65 -0.17
C ALA A 135 -14.24 -12.38 -0.76
N VAL A 136 -13.41 -11.61 -0.06
CA VAL A 136 -12.04 -11.27 -0.49
C VAL A 136 -11.15 -12.50 -0.60
N LEU A 137 -11.19 -13.41 0.38
CA LEU A 137 -10.41 -14.65 0.31
C LEU A 137 -10.84 -15.52 -0.88
N THR A 138 -12.13 -15.55 -1.18
CA THR A 138 -12.67 -16.27 -2.35
C THR A 138 -12.18 -15.63 -3.67
N GLU A 139 -12.17 -14.30 -3.77
CA GLU A 139 -11.62 -13.58 -4.93
C GLU A 139 -10.12 -13.84 -5.11
N ILE A 140 -9.34 -13.79 -4.03
CA ILE A 140 -7.89 -14.06 -4.05
C ILE A 140 -7.61 -15.48 -4.52
N GLU A 141 -8.37 -16.47 -4.05
CA GLU A 141 -8.26 -17.86 -4.49
C GLU A 141 -8.66 -18.05 -5.96
N ALA A 142 -9.74 -17.39 -6.40
CA ALA A 142 -10.15 -17.43 -7.80
C ALA A 142 -9.14 -16.78 -8.75
N GLY A 143 -8.39 -15.78 -8.26
CA GLY A 143 -7.31 -15.11 -8.98
C GLY A 143 -5.94 -15.79 -8.87
N ALA A 144 -5.85 -17.02 -8.34
CA ALA A 144 -4.60 -17.73 -8.18
C ALA A 144 -3.93 -18.03 -9.52
N VAL A 145 -2.61 -17.79 -9.59
CA VAL A 145 -1.81 -18.00 -10.80
C VAL A 145 -0.46 -18.63 -10.44
N ASP A 146 -0.05 -19.63 -11.22
CA ASP A 146 1.31 -20.15 -11.15
C ASP A 146 2.28 -19.07 -11.62
N ALA A 147 3.19 -18.69 -10.74
CA ALA A 147 4.12 -17.60 -10.99
C ALA A 147 5.41 -17.82 -10.20
N ALA A 148 6.50 -17.31 -10.75
CA ALA A 148 7.73 -17.22 -9.99
C ALA A 148 7.59 -16.11 -8.92
N VAL A 149 7.55 -16.50 -7.66
CA VAL A 149 7.33 -15.65 -6.48
C VAL A 149 8.64 -15.31 -5.79
N TRP A 150 8.69 -14.15 -5.14
CA TRP A 150 9.85 -13.74 -4.34
C TRP A 150 9.70 -14.20 -2.89
N VAL A 151 10.71 -14.88 -2.38
CA VAL A 151 10.79 -15.33 -0.99
C VAL A 151 12.13 -14.96 -0.39
N ASP A 152 12.14 -14.71 0.91
CA ASP A 152 13.37 -14.55 1.67
C ASP A 152 14.00 -15.92 1.90
N SER A 153 15.29 -16.05 1.62
CA SER A 153 16.06 -17.29 1.75
C SER A 153 17.39 -17.02 2.45
N THR A 154 17.82 -17.96 3.28
CA THR A 154 19.13 -17.90 3.93
C THR A 154 20.11 -18.75 3.15
N THR A 155 21.21 -18.14 2.72
CA THR A 155 22.32 -18.84 2.07
C THR A 155 23.03 -19.78 3.04
N ASP A 156 23.85 -20.71 2.52
CA ASP A 156 24.64 -21.66 3.32
C ASP A 156 25.59 -20.97 4.33
N VAL A 157 25.89 -19.69 4.11
CA VAL A 157 26.78 -18.86 4.93
C VAL A 157 25.99 -17.99 5.93
N GLY A 158 24.67 -18.14 6.01
CA GLY A 158 23.82 -17.40 6.95
C GLY A 158 23.41 -16.00 6.47
N GLU A 159 23.79 -15.59 5.26
CA GLU A 159 23.37 -14.31 4.68
C GLU A 159 21.93 -14.45 4.13
N MET A 160 21.05 -13.51 4.50
CA MET A 160 19.70 -13.42 3.96
C MET A 160 19.74 -12.82 2.54
N ASP A 161 19.00 -13.44 1.62
CA ASP A 161 18.82 -12.96 0.25
C ASP A 161 17.36 -13.12 -0.18
N ARG A 162 16.96 -12.44 -1.26
CA ARG A 162 15.63 -12.56 -1.86
C ARG A 162 15.76 -13.32 -3.16
N VAL A 163 15.17 -14.51 -3.21
CA VAL A 163 15.27 -15.41 -4.37
C VAL A 163 13.92 -15.62 -5.00
N LYS A 164 13.95 -15.90 -6.30
CA LYS A 164 12.75 -16.21 -7.08
C LYS A 164 12.57 -17.72 -7.13
N VAL A 165 11.41 -18.21 -6.68
CA VAL A 165 11.07 -19.63 -6.69
C VAL A 165 9.75 -19.85 -7.41
N ASP A 166 9.55 -21.04 -7.97
CA ASP A 166 8.25 -21.41 -8.53
C ASP A 166 7.22 -21.54 -7.41
N GLY A 167 6.05 -20.94 -7.59
CA GLY A 167 4.99 -20.96 -6.59
C GLY A 167 3.67 -20.43 -7.14
N VAL A 168 2.76 -20.12 -6.23
CA VAL A 168 1.42 -19.61 -6.54
C VAL A 168 1.29 -18.20 -6.00
N SER A 169 0.92 -17.26 -6.88
CA SER A 169 0.57 -15.89 -6.54
C SER A 169 -0.92 -15.64 -6.82
N SER A 170 -1.38 -14.41 -6.66
CA SER A 170 -2.76 -14.02 -6.98
C SER A 170 -2.80 -12.60 -7.55
N ASN A 171 -3.78 -12.35 -8.42
CA ASN A 171 -4.11 -11.01 -8.91
C ASN A 171 -4.77 -10.11 -7.84
N GLY A 172 -4.95 -10.61 -6.61
CA GLY A 172 -5.56 -9.88 -5.51
C GLY A 172 -7.08 -9.89 -5.58
N TRP A 173 -7.71 -8.86 -5.00
CA TRP A 173 -9.16 -8.69 -5.00
C TRP A 173 -9.55 -7.29 -5.48
N ALA A 174 -10.79 -7.13 -5.91
CA ALA A 174 -11.31 -5.82 -6.28
C ALA A 174 -11.68 -5.02 -5.02
N GLN A 175 -10.84 -4.04 -4.68
CA GLN A 175 -11.11 -3.15 -3.56
C GLN A 175 -12.29 -2.22 -3.83
N THR A 176 -13.13 -2.01 -2.82
CA THR A 176 -14.19 -0.99 -2.86
C THR A 176 -13.58 0.42 -2.87
N ARG A 177 -14.39 1.45 -3.17
CA ARG A 177 -13.90 2.83 -3.12
C ARG A 177 -13.39 3.22 -1.73
N ASP A 178 -14.10 2.80 -0.69
CA ASP A 178 -13.75 3.13 0.70
C ASP A 178 -12.49 2.36 1.14
N GLU A 179 -12.33 1.11 0.71
CA GLU A 179 -11.09 0.34 0.89
C GLU A 179 -9.91 1.01 0.19
N LEU A 180 -10.08 1.47 -1.06
CA LEU A 180 -9.04 2.21 -1.75
C LEU A 180 -8.66 3.50 -1.05
N GLU A 181 -9.65 4.32 -0.68
CA GLU A 181 -9.40 5.61 -0.04
C GLU A 181 -8.66 5.42 1.27
N TRP A 182 -9.08 4.44 2.08
CA TRP A 182 -8.36 4.06 3.28
C TRP A 182 -6.94 3.60 2.96
N GLY A 183 -6.77 2.66 2.03
CA GLY A 183 -5.50 2.07 1.65
C GLY A 183 -4.45 3.08 1.20
N VAL A 184 -4.82 4.02 0.32
CA VAL A 184 -3.89 5.05 -0.17
C VAL A 184 -3.51 6.02 0.97
N ARG A 185 -4.48 6.40 1.82
CA ARG A 185 -4.22 7.27 2.99
C ARG A 185 -3.27 6.61 3.98
N VAL A 186 -3.50 5.35 4.36
CA VAL A 186 -2.62 4.64 5.29
C VAL A 186 -1.26 4.32 4.68
N ALA A 187 -1.17 4.08 3.37
CA ALA A 187 0.11 3.96 2.68
C ALA A 187 0.95 5.24 2.79
N TRP A 188 0.33 6.42 2.67
CA TRP A 188 1.01 7.70 2.91
C TRP A 188 1.38 7.86 4.39
N ARG A 189 0.47 7.58 5.32
CA ARG A 189 0.73 7.60 6.78
C ARG A 189 1.96 6.75 7.14
N ASN A 190 2.08 5.58 6.54
CA ASN A 190 3.12 4.59 6.82
C ASN A 190 4.40 4.80 5.98
N SER A 191 4.46 5.84 5.14
CA SER A 191 5.65 6.15 4.35
C SER A 191 6.78 6.69 5.23
N ARG A 192 7.71 5.81 5.59
CA ARG A 192 8.87 6.07 6.47
C ARG A 192 9.71 7.29 6.05
N LYS A 193 9.70 7.64 4.76
CA LYS A 193 10.50 8.74 4.18
C LYS A 193 9.72 10.05 3.99
N CYS A 194 8.42 10.08 4.27
CA CYS A 194 7.60 11.29 4.12
C CYS A 194 7.56 12.09 5.42
N ILE A 195 8.09 13.32 5.37
CA ILE A 195 7.97 14.27 6.50
C ILE A 195 6.53 14.77 6.68
N MET A 196 5.76 14.84 5.60
CA MET A 196 4.42 15.43 5.57
C MET A 196 3.28 14.42 5.88
N ARG A 197 3.61 13.26 6.45
CA ARG A 197 2.66 12.17 6.74
C ARG A 197 1.53 12.53 7.71
N ALA A 198 1.62 13.65 8.43
CA ALA A 198 0.53 14.14 9.28
C ALA A 198 -0.71 14.54 8.47
N HIS A 199 -0.54 14.89 7.18
CA HIS A 199 -1.62 15.28 6.26
C HIS A 199 -2.25 14.10 5.53
N PHE A 200 -1.99 12.86 5.95
CA PHE A 200 -2.49 11.68 5.25
C PHE A 200 -4.02 11.68 5.08
N GLY A 201 -4.77 12.23 6.05
CA GLY A 201 -6.23 12.35 5.99
C GLY A 201 -6.74 13.36 4.95
N ASP A 202 -5.90 14.31 4.53
CA ASP A 202 -6.24 15.32 3.52
C ASP A 202 -6.16 14.78 2.08
N LEU A 203 -5.61 13.57 1.91
CA LEU A 203 -5.41 12.96 0.59
C LEU A 203 -6.75 12.62 -0.07
N ARG A 204 -6.96 13.18 -1.25
CA ARG A 204 -8.13 12.90 -2.09
C ARG A 204 -7.87 11.72 -3.02
N LEU A 205 -8.73 10.71 -2.96
CA LEU A 205 -8.68 9.56 -3.86
C LEU A 205 -9.14 9.95 -5.28
N VAL A 206 -8.31 9.64 -6.27
CA VAL A 206 -8.59 9.74 -7.70
C VAL A 206 -8.58 8.33 -8.31
N ASP A 207 -9.74 7.67 -8.31
CA ASP A 207 -9.87 6.29 -8.82
C ASP A 207 -9.89 6.27 -10.37
N LEU A 208 -8.81 5.77 -10.95
CA LEU A 208 -8.59 5.67 -12.40
C LEU A 208 -8.38 4.23 -12.88
N ARG A 209 -8.80 3.22 -12.10
CA ARG A 209 -8.60 1.79 -12.46
C ARG A 209 -9.27 1.39 -13.78
N GLN A 210 -10.29 2.13 -14.21
CA GLN A 210 -10.97 1.97 -15.49
C GLN A 210 -10.15 2.46 -16.70
N VAL A 211 -9.09 3.24 -16.49
CA VAL A 211 -8.30 3.84 -17.57
C VAL A 211 -7.28 2.82 -18.09
N THR A 212 -7.48 2.36 -19.33
CA THR A 212 -6.69 1.27 -19.92
C THR A 212 -5.86 1.69 -21.13
N THR A 213 -5.86 2.98 -21.50
CA THR A 213 -5.12 3.49 -22.66
C THR A 213 -4.08 4.52 -22.24
N SER A 214 -2.92 4.53 -22.92
CA SER A 214 -1.86 5.50 -22.64
C SER A 214 -2.33 6.95 -22.82
N ARG A 215 -3.20 7.21 -23.80
CA ARG A 215 -3.81 8.54 -24.00
C ARG A 215 -4.72 8.92 -22.83
N GLY A 216 -5.57 8.01 -22.38
CA GLY A 216 -6.43 8.24 -21.22
C GLY A 216 -5.65 8.50 -19.93
N ILE A 217 -4.51 7.81 -19.73
CA ILE A 217 -3.61 8.08 -18.60
C ILE A 217 -3.05 9.49 -18.68
N LEU A 218 -2.57 9.92 -19.86
CA LEU A 218 -2.06 11.28 -20.05
C LEU A 218 -3.13 12.34 -19.74
N ASP A 219 -4.33 12.17 -20.30
CA ASP A 219 -5.44 13.11 -20.10
C ASP A 219 -5.80 13.22 -18.60
N ALA A 220 -5.93 12.08 -17.92
CA ALA A 220 -6.23 12.04 -16.48
C ALA A 220 -5.13 12.69 -15.61
N VAL A 221 -3.85 12.50 -15.98
CA VAL A 221 -2.73 13.16 -15.29
C VAL A 221 -2.78 14.67 -15.47
N ILE A 222 -3.03 15.17 -16.68
CA ILE A 222 -3.14 16.61 -16.96
C ILE A 222 -4.28 17.21 -16.14
N GLU A 223 -5.45 16.57 -16.15
CA GLU A 223 -6.61 17.02 -15.37
C GLU A 223 -6.31 17.04 -13.87
N ASN A 224 -5.67 15.99 -13.34
CA ASN A 224 -5.31 15.94 -11.93
C ASN A 224 -4.29 17.01 -11.53
N ILE A 225 -3.33 17.37 -12.39
CA ILE A 225 -2.37 18.46 -12.12
C ILE A 225 -3.11 19.79 -11.87
N HIS A 226 -4.13 20.10 -12.68
CA HIS A 226 -4.93 21.30 -12.48
C HIS A 226 -5.73 21.26 -11.17
N ALA A 227 -6.32 20.10 -10.86
CA ALA A 227 -7.07 19.90 -9.63
C ALA A 227 -6.19 20.00 -8.37
N VAL A 228 -4.98 19.42 -8.40
CA VAL A 228 -3.99 19.46 -7.31
C VAL A 228 -3.43 20.87 -7.13
N TYR A 229 -3.16 21.60 -8.22
CA TYR A 229 -2.61 22.94 -8.15
C TYR A 229 -3.55 23.92 -7.44
N ASN A 230 -4.87 23.83 -7.69
CA ASN A 230 -5.92 24.54 -6.96
C ASN A 230 -5.58 26.02 -6.67
N GLY A 231 -5.16 26.76 -7.71
CA GLY A 231 -4.83 28.18 -7.60
C GLY A 231 -3.63 28.51 -6.71
N GLY A 232 -2.70 27.56 -6.54
CA GLY A 232 -1.54 27.67 -5.64
C GLY A 232 -1.79 27.09 -4.24
N ARG A 233 -3.03 26.74 -3.90
CA ARG A 233 -3.36 26.02 -2.67
C ARG A 233 -3.32 24.52 -2.92
N ILE A 234 -2.12 23.96 -2.92
CA ILE A 234 -1.87 22.56 -3.28
C ILE A 234 -2.72 21.60 -2.43
N LEU A 235 -3.46 20.72 -3.10
CA LEU A 235 -4.25 19.66 -2.48
C LEU A 235 -3.61 18.30 -2.79
N PRO A 236 -3.26 17.49 -1.80
CA PRO A 236 -2.72 16.17 -2.06
C PRO A 236 -3.80 15.27 -2.69
N SER A 237 -3.47 14.60 -3.79
CA SER A 237 -4.30 13.56 -4.41
C SER A 237 -3.48 12.33 -4.76
N GLY A 238 -4.14 11.17 -4.82
CA GLY A 238 -3.52 9.87 -5.09
C GLY A 238 -4.49 8.83 -5.59
#